data_AF-C0NLP5-F1
#
_entry.id   AF-C0NLP5-F1
#
_cell.length_a   1.000
_cell.length_b   1.000
_cell.length_c   1.000
_cell.angle_alpha   90.00
_cell.angle_beta   90.00
_cell.angle_gamma   90.00
#
_symmetry.space_group_name_H-M   'P 1'
#
loop_
_entity.id
_entity.type
_entity.pdbx_description
1 polymer ?
#
loop_
_entity_poly.entity_id
_entity_poly.type
_entity_poly.pdbx_seq_one_letter_code
_entity_poly.pdbx_strand_id
1 'polypeptide(L)'
;MSQFPNGNGMPFLWQTPQLFHATVEDDPVQLYPAHAMEAVGYMETPLTTHERPGSIISRPLPISQPSFNVDLKPPRFDVQWRWWEDEASFILRAFTVEAIKRLVQFRLYHDDNLPRSILRSRDSNTVTKFLSSLLPPDDGTIVTELTHYDRVEKLLSLCRSKDNEARPWTWFPTRHPNDLDYEAVARDVNEESYLQFKAVRFEDWVHYSLGYPTPSVEWFLVQHSKLSSYLVDHFNEFPDRSHKYVEVEKHLRSRSPFAHQAVLCSLKVKGIVDSDDTPLSTHRLMRFLTIPIQNLFTTQQNGLIRMLKKLVVLEIRFNHMYHQGSDLNWDSNFEAESPLLDEFFEASSPRALARCLTHSDDREFTGLSLQSFVTEDSKFRQLIAGWDNLCTVTEECCLAYPNLVDFLRNCVQYKAGLGYHFSAPML
;
A
#
# COMPACT_ATOMS: atom_id res chain seq x y z
N MET A 1 -19.48 -0.26 -62.62
CA MET A 1 -20.88 -0.19 -62.15
C MET A 1 -20.84 -0.30 -60.64
N SER A 2 -21.49 0.65 -59.95
CA SER A 2 -21.55 0.90 -58.48
C SER A 2 -20.23 1.01 -57.72
N GLN A 3 -19.97 1.94 -56.80
CA GLN A 3 -20.40 3.31 -56.46
C GLN A 3 -19.51 3.67 -55.23
N PHE A 4 -19.17 4.95 -55.10
CA PHE A 4 -18.10 5.58 -54.30
C PHE A 4 -18.34 5.63 -52.75
N PRO A 5 -17.41 6.20 -51.94
CA PRO A 5 -17.10 5.85 -50.55
C PRO A 5 -17.35 7.02 -49.56
N ASN A 6 -16.96 6.89 -48.29
CA ASN A 6 -16.42 7.97 -47.42
C ASN A 6 -16.29 7.50 -45.97
N GLY A 7 -15.19 7.84 -45.31
CA GLY A 7 -14.98 7.58 -43.88
C GLY A 7 -13.59 7.97 -43.41
N ASN A 8 -13.36 9.28 -43.29
CA ASN A 8 -12.17 9.92 -42.70
C ASN A 8 -11.82 9.39 -41.30
N GLY A 9 -10.53 9.26 -41.01
CA GLY A 9 -10.01 9.08 -39.65
C GLY A 9 -8.49 8.83 -39.61
N MET A 10 -7.69 9.83 -40.01
CA MET A 10 -6.23 9.82 -39.81
C MET A 10 -5.86 10.07 -38.33
N PRO A 11 -4.71 9.55 -37.84
CA PRO A 11 -4.35 9.48 -36.43
C PRO A 11 -3.64 10.76 -35.95
N PHE A 12 -3.92 11.20 -34.72
CA PHE A 12 -3.27 12.38 -34.12
C PHE A 12 -1.86 12.06 -33.63
N LEU A 13 -0.89 12.76 -34.23
CA LEU A 13 0.52 12.86 -33.87
C LEU A 13 0.73 13.71 -32.62
N TRP A 14 1.68 13.26 -31.80
CA TRP A 14 2.27 13.94 -30.65
C TRP A 14 2.78 15.35 -30.98
N GLN A 15 2.35 16.36 -30.23
CA GLN A 15 3.02 17.67 -30.15
C GLN A 15 3.14 18.11 -28.69
N THR A 16 4.40 18.22 -28.27
CA THR A 16 4.94 18.78 -27.01
C THR A 16 4.29 20.11 -26.59
N PRO A 17 3.90 20.31 -25.32
CA PRO A 17 3.57 21.64 -24.81
C PRO A 17 4.84 22.35 -24.31
N GLN A 18 5.06 23.56 -24.83
CA GLN A 18 6.12 24.48 -24.41
C GLN A 18 5.99 24.87 -22.93
N LEU A 19 7.12 24.86 -22.23
CA LEU A 19 7.28 25.33 -20.85
C LEU A 19 7.08 26.85 -20.78
N PHE A 20 6.08 27.30 -20.01
CA PHE A 20 6.00 28.68 -19.54
C PHE A 20 6.66 28.77 -18.15
N HIS A 21 7.70 29.59 -18.07
CA HIS A 21 8.30 30.04 -16.82
C HIS A 21 7.23 30.81 -16.01
N ALA A 22 6.86 30.28 -14.84
CA ALA A 22 6.16 31.04 -13.81
C ALA A 22 7.10 31.17 -12.60
N THR A 23 7.32 32.42 -12.22
CA THR A 23 8.15 32.90 -11.11
C THR A 23 7.64 32.35 -9.78
N VAL A 24 8.55 31.83 -8.96
CA VAL A 24 8.26 31.30 -7.61
C VAL A 24 8.09 32.47 -6.65
N GLU A 25 6.89 32.64 -6.10
CA GLU A 25 6.67 33.37 -4.85
C GLU A 25 6.62 32.34 -3.71
N ASP A 26 7.55 32.49 -2.77
CA ASP A 26 7.70 31.69 -1.56
C ASP A 26 6.47 31.80 -0.65
N ASP A 27 5.78 30.69 -0.40
CA ASP A 27 4.77 30.53 0.64
C ASP A 27 5.22 29.35 1.53
N PRO A 28 5.20 29.49 2.87
CA PRO A 28 5.97 28.62 3.74
C PRO A 28 5.34 27.22 3.77
N VAL A 29 6.11 26.24 3.30
CA VAL A 29 5.84 24.82 3.47
C VAL A 29 5.61 24.55 4.95
N GLN A 30 4.44 23.99 5.29
CA GLN A 30 4.27 23.29 6.57
C GLN A 30 5.27 22.14 6.59
N LEU A 31 6.44 22.43 7.16
CA LEU A 31 7.49 21.48 7.47
C LEU A 31 6.88 20.38 8.36
N TYR A 32 6.74 19.18 7.80
CA TYR A 32 7.04 17.99 8.60
C TYR A 32 8.45 18.23 9.15
N PRO A 33 8.67 18.18 10.47
CA PRO A 33 9.91 18.68 11.04
C PRO A 33 11.02 17.65 10.82
N ALA A 34 11.60 17.65 9.62
CA ALA A 34 12.83 16.92 9.29
C ALA A 34 14.04 17.45 10.09
N HIS A 35 13.89 18.56 10.80
CA HIS A 35 14.90 19.14 11.70
C HIS A 35 14.58 18.95 13.20
N ALA A 36 13.51 18.23 13.57
CA ALA A 36 13.25 17.87 14.98
C ALA A 36 13.88 16.53 15.40
N MET A 37 14.42 15.73 14.46
CA MET A 37 15.00 14.42 14.78
C MET A 37 16.47 14.43 15.23
N GLU A 38 17.17 15.58 15.15
CA GLU A 38 18.58 15.69 15.59
C GLU A 38 18.81 16.68 16.76
N ALA A 39 17.76 17.29 17.33
CA ALA A 39 17.93 18.26 18.42
C ALA A 39 16.86 18.23 19.54
N VAL A 40 15.87 17.34 19.48
CA VAL A 40 14.87 17.23 20.55
C VAL A 40 15.16 15.98 21.36
N GLY A 41 15.90 16.17 22.46
CA GLY A 41 15.82 15.24 23.58
C GLY A 41 14.35 15.09 23.95
N TYR A 42 13.79 13.91 23.68
CA TYR A 42 12.51 13.50 24.24
C TYR A 42 12.69 13.41 25.75
N MET A 43 12.58 14.55 26.44
CA MET A 43 12.07 14.58 27.80
C MET A 43 10.63 14.11 27.69
N GLU A 44 10.41 12.82 27.93
CA GLU A 44 9.12 12.35 28.38
C GLU A 44 8.66 13.26 29.52
N THR A 45 7.58 14.02 29.28
CA THR A 45 6.91 14.75 30.34
C THR A 45 6.51 13.73 31.40
N PRO A 46 6.99 13.81 32.65
CA PRO A 46 6.68 12.80 33.63
C PRO A 46 5.18 12.84 33.90
N LEU A 47 4.51 11.71 33.70
CA LEU A 47 3.21 11.42 34.25
C LEU A 47 3.22 11.83 35.72
N THR A 48 2.41 12.85 36.05
CA THR A 48 2.13 13.29 37.42
C THR A 48 1.59 12.10 38.20
N THR A 49 2.49 11.41 38.89
CA THR A 49 2.14 10.31 39.78
C THR A 49 2.16 10.88 41.19
N HIS A 50 1.00 10.84 41.85
CA HIS A 50 0.87 11.09 43.28
C HIS A 50 2.02 10.40 44.04
N GLU A 51 2.81 11.21 44.75
CA GLU A 51 3.97 10.78 45.51
C GLU A 51 3.57 9.71 46.53
N ARG A 52 4.02 8.48 46.30
CA ARG A 52 4.10 7.43 47.32
C ARG A 52 5.58 7.26 47.67
N PRO A 53 6.00 7.55 48.91
CA PRO A 53 7.42 7.51 49.27
C PRO A 53 7.88 6.04 49.28
N GLY A 54 8.76 5.68 48.34
CA GLY A 54 9.37 4.35 48.29
C GLY A 54 9.76 3.80 46.90
N SER A 55 9.41 4.47 45.80
CA SER A 55 9.76 4.00 44.45
C SER A 55 10.98 4.73 43.90
N ILE A 56 12.09 4.02 43.71
CA ILE A 56 13.27 4.50 42.99
C ILE A 56 12.89 4.55 41.50
N ILE A 57 12.40 5.70 41.04
CA ILE A 57 12.18 5.97 39.62
C ILE A 57 13.56 6.20 39.00
N SER A 58 14.10 5.15 38.38
CA SER A 58 15.33 5.24 37.59
C SER A 58 15.03 6.06 36.32
N ARG A 59 15.72 7.19 36.19
CA ARG A 59 15.74 8.06 35.00
C ARG A 59 15.97 7.19 33.74
N PRO A 60 15.26 7.39 32.62
CA PRO A 60 15.52 6.61 31.42
C PRO A 60 16.96 6.87 30.98
N LEU A 61 17.77 5.80 30.95
CA LEU A 61 19.11 5.85 30.38
C LEU A 61 19.01 6.30 28.91
N PRO A 62 20.02 7.02 28.37
CA PRO A 62 20.07 7.32 26.95
C PRO A 62 19.93 6.01 26.15
N ILE A 63 18.96 5.95 25.24
CA ILE A 63 18.73 4.78 24.41
C ILE A 63 19.99 4.50 23.59
N SER A 64 20.48 3.25 23.60
CA SER A 64 21.65 2.87 22.82
C SER A 64 21.43 3.09 21.32
N GLN A 65 22.53 3.34 20.58
CA GLN A 65 22.49 3.41 19.12
C GLN A 65 21.88 2.12 18.55
N PRO A 66 20.94 2.21 17.60
CA PRO A 66 20.24 1.04 17.09
C PRO A 66 21.19 0.07 16.39
N SER A 67 21.03 -1.23 16.69
CA SER A 67 21.77 -2.32 16.05
C SER A 67 21.19 -2.66 14.67
N PHE A 68 19.87 -2.51 14.51
CA PHE A 68 19.18 -2.64 13.24
C PHE A 68 19.14 -1.28 12.55
N ASN A 69 20.12 -1.05 11.69
CA ASN A 69 20.22 0.18 10.90
C ASN A 69 19.28 0.10 9.70
N VAL A 70 18.21 0.89 9.74
CA VAL A 70 17.22 0.96 8.67
C VAL A 70 17.65 1.99 7.62
N ASP A 71 17.66 1.58 6.35
CA ASP A 71 17.84 2.54 5.26
C ASP A 71 16.50 3.26 5.02
N LEU A 72 16.48 4.56 5.33
CA LEU A 72 15.30 5.40 5.14
C LEU A 72 15.12 5.84 3.68
N LYS A 73 16.12 5.57 2.81
CA LYS A 73 15.96 5.87 1.39
C LYS A 73 14.86 4.96 0.81
N PRO A 74 14.01 5.49 -0.08
CA PRO A 74 13.08 4.67 -0.85
C PRO A 74 13.78 3.61 -1.71
N PRO A 75 13.13 2.49 -2.04
CA PRO A 75 13.67 1.50 -2.96
C PRO A 75 14.02 2.15 -4.29
N ARG A 76 15.17 1.76 -4.85
CA ARG A 76 15.52 2.16 -6.21
C ARG A 76 14.51 1.56 -7.18
N PHE A 77 13.91 2.41 -7.99
CA PHE A 77 13.06 2.03 -9.11
C PHE A 77 13.57 2.74 -10.35
N ASP A 78 14.58 2.12 -10.98
CA ASP A 78 15.30 2.70 -12.10
C ASP A 78 14.55 2.43 -13.42
N VAL A 79 13.53 3.24 -13.68
CA VAL A 79 12.88 3.31 -15.01
C VAL A 79 13.49 4.43 -15.84
N GLN A 80 13.59 4.22 -17.16
CA GLN A 80 14.13 5.25 -18.08
C GLN A 80 13.24 6.51 -18.12
N TRP A 81 11.93 6.34 -17.93
CA TRP A 81 10.95 7.41 -18.01
C TRP A 81 9.77 7.11 -17.09
N ARG A 82 9.45 8.05 -16.19
CA ARG A 82 8.30 7.99 -15.29
C ARG A 82 7.05 8.49 -16.00
N TRP A 83 6.59 7.73 -16.98
CA TRP A 83 5.44 8.06 -17.84
C TRP A 83 4.18 8.47 -17.06
N TRP A 84 3.99 7.91 -15.85
CA TRP A 84 2.86 8.24 -14.98
C TRP A 84 2.91 9.66 -14.41
N GLU A 85 4.08 10.27 -14.22
CA GLU A 85 4.17 11.65 -13.74
C GLU A 85 3.66 12.64 -14.80
N ASP A 86 3.99 12.40 -16.07
CA ASP A 86 3.52 13.19 -17.21
C ASP A 86 2.01 13.04 -17.40
N GLU A 87 1.50 11.81 -17.38
CA GLU A 87 0.06 11.55 -17.43
C GLU A 87 -0.68 12.13 -16.21
N ALA A 88 -0.08 12.11 -15.02
CA ALA A 88 -0.66 12.70 -13.81
C ALA A 88 -0.88 14.21 -13.97
N SER A 89 0.11 14.93 -14.49
CA SER A 89 0.01 16.36 -14.80
C SER A 89 -1.13 16.64 -15.78
N PHE A 90 -1.29 15.79 -16.81
CA PHE A 90 -2.37 15.90 -17.78
C PHE A 90 -3.75 15.61 -17.15
N ILE A 91 -3.85 14.57 -16.31
CA ILE A 91 -5.07 14.23 -15.56
C ILE A 91 -5.54 15.38 -14.69
N LEU A 92 -4.64 15.98 -13.91
CA LEU A 92 -4.95 17.11 -13.03
C LEU A 92 -5.54 18.31 -13.79
N ARG A 93 -5.13 18.53 -15.04
CA ARG A 93 -5.56 19.65 -15.87
C ARG A 93 -6.89 19.43 -16.59
N ALA A 94 -7.19 18.20 -17.03
CA ALA A 94 -8.24 17.98 -18.04
C ALA A 94 -9.30 16.91 -17.71
N PHE A 95 -9.11 16.07 -16.68
CA PHE A 95 -9.94 14.88 -16.49
C PHE A 95 -11.06 15.04 -15.46
N THR A 96 -11.84 13.96 -15.32
CA THR A 96 -12.99 13.87 -14.42
C THR A 96 -12.58 13.93 -12.96
N VAL A 97 -13.57 14.26 -12.12
CA VAL A 97 -13.52 14.26 -10.65
C VAL A 97 -12.89 12.96 -10.12
N GLU A 98 -13.33 11.80 -10.61
CA GLU A 98 -12.94 10.50 -10.09
C GLU A 98 -11.48 10.17 -10.45
N ALA A 99 -11.02 10.57 -11.63
CA ALA A 99 -9.63 10.39 -12.03
C ALA A 99 -8.72 11.25 -11.16
N ILE A 100 -9.10 12.51 -10.92
CA ILE A 100 -8.31 13.41 -10.07
C ILE A 100 -8.33 12.95 -8.61
N LYS A 101 -9.49 12.51 -8.08
CA LYS A 101 -9.60 11.97 -6.73
C LYS A 101 -8.62 10.83 -6.51
N ARG A 102 -8.62 9.82 -7.38
CA ARG A 102 -7.70 8.67 -7.30
C ARG A 102 -6.24 9.11 -7.42
N LEU A 103 -5.96 10.06 -8.32
CA LEU A 103 -4.60 10.56 -8.48
C LEU A 103 -4.07 11.28 -7.23
N VAL A 104 -4.90 12.09 -6.58
CA VAL A 104 -4.56 12.76 -5.31
C VAL A 104 -4.41 11.73 -4.17
N GLN A 105 -5.24 10.69 -4.17
CA GLN A 105 -5.19 9.59 -3.20
C GLN A 105 -3.85 8.83 -3.29
N PHE A 106 -3.48 8.34 -4.48
CA PHE A 106 -2.26 7.52 -4.67
C PHE A 106 -0.96 8.31 -4.79
N ARG A 107 -1.03 9.64 -4.97
CA ARG A 107 0.12 10.54 -5.07
C ARG A 107 1.21 10.06 -6.05
N LEU A 108 0.85 9.81 -7.30
CA LEU A 108 1.79 9.26 -8.30
C LEU A 108 2.71 10.33 -8.91
N TYR A 109 3.36 11.13 -8.05
CA TYR A 109 4.24 12.24 -8.41
C TYR A 109 5.23 12.49 -7.28
N HIS A 110 6.43 12.98 -7.59
CA HIS A 110 7.44 13.26 -6.56
C HIS A 110 7.10 14.47 -5.68
N ASP A 111 6.54 15.52 -6.28
CA ASP A 111 6.20 16.76 -5.59
C ASP A 111 4.77 16.71 -5.04
N ASP A 112 4.65 16.56 -3.72
CA ASP A 112 3.36 16.55 -3.01
C ASP A 112 2.53 17.84 -3.17
N ASN A 113 3.16 18.94 -3.63
CA ASN A 113 2.46 20.19 -3.95
C ASN A 113 1.93 20.26 -5.39
N LEU A 114 2.27 19.32 -6.26
CA LEU A 114 1.86 19.33 -7.67
C LEU A 114 0.33 19.43 -7.87
N PRO A 115 -0.52 18.66 -7.15
CA PRO A 115 -1.97 18.82 -7.29
C PRO A 115 -2.44 20.18 -6.81
N ARG A 116 -1.86 20.71 -5.73
CA ARG A 116 -2.21 22.01 -5.17
C ARG A 116 -1.92 23.12 -6.17
N SER A 117 -0.72 23.15 -6.75
CA SER A 117 -0.32 24.15 -7.72
C SER A 117 -1.19 24.11 -8.99
N ILE A 118 -1.45 22.91 -9.52
CA ILE A 118 -2.29 22.76 -10.72
C ILE A 118 -3.74 23.12 -10.42
N LEU A 119 -4.34 22.63 -9.33
CA LEU A 119 -5.75 22.91 -9.01
C LEU A 119 -5.99 24.39 -8.69
N ARG A 120 -5.03 25.08 -8.04
CA ARG A 120 -5.09 26.54 -7.83
C ARG A 120 -5.09 27.31 -9.15
N SER A 121 -4.44 26.81 -10.20
CA SER A 121 -4.45 27.42 -11.53
C SER A 121 -5.70 27.13 -12.36
N ARG A 122 -6.54 26.15 -11.97
CA ARG A 122 -7.76 25.82 -12.71
C ARG A 122 -8.86 26.86 -12.49
N ASP A 123 -9.79 26.91 -13.46
CA ASP A 123 -11.02 27.69 -13.35
C ASP A 123 -11.76 27.38 -12.03
N SER A 124 -12.18 28.44 -11.35
CA SER A 124 -12.86 28.33 -10.06
C SER A 124 -14.16 27.53 -10.15
N ASN A 125 -14.90 27.58 -11.28
CA ASN A 125 -16.13 26.81 -11.42
C ASN A 125 -15.86 25.30 -11.46
N THR A 126 -14.76 24.89 -12.08
CA THR A 126 -14.32 23.50 -12.18
C THR A 126 -13.94 22.95 -10.79
N VAL A 127 -13.18 23.72 -10.01
CA VAL A 127 -12.83 23.34 -8.63
C VAL A 127 -14.09 23.28 -7.75
N THR A 128 -15.00 24.24 -7.87
CA THR A 128 -16.28 24.23 -7.15
C THR A 128 -17.12 22.99 -7.49
N LYS A 129 -17.29 22.67 -8.77
CA LYS A 129 -18.04 21.46 -9.21
C LYS A 129 -17.43 20.18 -8.66
N PHE A 130 -16.11 20.10 -8.65
CA PHE A 130 -15.40 18.95 -8.09
C PHE A 130 -15.64 18.88 -6.58
N LEU A 131 -15.41 19.95 -5.82
CA LEU A 131 -15.66 19.94 -4.38
C LEU A 131 -17.11 19.55 -4.05
N SER A 132 -18.09 20.09 -4.78
CA SER A 132 -19.51 19.73 -4.62
C SER A 132 -19.81 18.26 -4.91
N SER A 133 -19.07 17.60 -5.81
CA SER A 133 -19.25 16.17 -6.08
C SER A 133 -18.70 15.24 -4.99
N LEU A 134 -17.84 15.75 -4.11
CA LEU A 134 -17.28 14.99 -2.98
C LEU A 134 -18.06 15.18 -1.68
N LEU A 135 -18.84 16.26 -1.59
CA LEU A 135 -19.59 16.62 -0.39
C LEU A 135 -21.03 16.08 -0.44
N PRO A 136 -21.66 15.83 0.72
CA PRO A 136 -23.10 15.58 0.78
C PRO A 136 -23.90 16.75 0.17
N PRO A 137 -25.11 16.50 -0.37
CA PRO A 137 -25.93 17.53 -1.00
C PRO A 137 -26.23 18.77 -0.13
N ASP A 138 -26.25 18.59 1.19
CA ASP A 138 -26.63 19.62 2.16
C ASP A 138 -25.51 20.63 2.46
N ASP A 139 -24.26 20.35 2.07
CA ASP A 139 -23.10 21.21 2.35
C ASP A 139 -22.82 22.26 1.24
N GLY A 140 -23.73 22.42 0.27
CA GLY A 140 -23.53 23.29 -0.89
C GLY A 140 -23.28 24.77 -0.56
N THR A 141 -23.86 25.27 0.52
CA THR A 141 -23.67 26.66 0.98
C THR A 141 -22.23 26.93 1.43
N ILE A 142 -21.63 25.98 2.16
CA ILE A 142 -20.26 26.07 2.66
C ILE A 142 -19.28 26.27 1.51
N VAL A 143 -19.48 25.57 0.38
CA VAL A 143 -18.59 25.67 -0.80
C VAL A 143 -18.56 27.08 -1.38
N THR A 144 -19.71 27.77 -1.40
CA THR A 144 -19.79 29.11 -2.02
C THR A 144 -19.08 30.19 -1.23
N GLU A 145 -18.97 30.03 0.09
CA GLU A 145 -18.33 31.00 1.00
C GLU A 145 -16.80 30.90 1.02
N LEU A 146 -16.25 29.73 0.67
CA LEU A 146 -14.80 29.50 0.64
C LEU A 146 -14.12 30.25 -0.50
N THR A 147 -12.90 30.76 -0.26
CA THR A 147 -12.05 31.28 -1.35
C THR A 147 -11.64 30.14 -2.28
N HIS A 148 -11.20 30.46 -3.50
CA HIS A 148 -10.68 29.43 -4.43
C HIS A 148 -9.56 28.59 -3.80
N TYR A 149 -8.66 29.24 -3.04
CA TYR A 149 -7.56 28.56 -2.35
C TYR A 149 -8.09 27.60 -1.27
N ASP A 150 -9.04 28.03 -0.45
CA ASP A 150 -9.64 27.19 0.60
C ASP A 150 -10.41 26.00 0.01
N ARG A 151 -11.07 26.19 -1.14
CA ARG A 151 -11.73 25.09 -1.86
C ARG A 151 -10.73 24.05 -2.32
N VAL A 152 -9.56 24.45 -2.82
CA VAL A 152 -8.50 23.52 -3.23
C VAL A 152 -7.97 22.75 -2.02
N GLU A 153 -7.68 23.40 -0.89
CA GLU A 153 -7.21 22.69 0.32
C GLU A 153 -8.27 21.72 0.85
N LYS A 154 -9.54 22.14 0.88
CA LYS A 154 -10.65 21.28 1.31
C LYS A 154 -10.78 20.06 0.39
N LEU A 155 -10.73 20.26 -0.92
CA LEU A 155 -10.77 19.20 -1.92
C LEU A 155 -9.61 18.20 -1.72
N LEU A 156 -8.38 18.69 -1.57
CA LEU A 156 -7.22 17.83 -1.33
C LEU A 156 -7.37 17.03 -0.03
N SER A 157 -7.91 17.63 1.02
CA SER A 157 -8.18 16.94 2.29
C SER A 157 -9.24 15.83 2.16
N LEU A 158 -10.25 16.02 1.31
CA LEU A 158 -11.33 15.03 1.08
C LEU A 158 -10.90 13.89 0.15
N CYS A 159 -9.97 14.14 -0.76
CA CYS A 159 -9.42 13.13 -1.65
C CYS A 159 -8.40 12.22 -0.96
N ARG A 160 -7.76 12.68 0.12
CA ARG A 160 -6.83 11.87 0.90
C ARG A 160 -7.61 10.95 1.84
N SER A 161 -7.24 9.67 1.86
CA SER A 161 -7.74 8.72 2.83
C SER A 161 -7.42 9.21 4.25
N LYS A 162 -8.32 8.97 5.21
CA LYS A 162 -8.04 9.31 6.61
C LYS A 162 -6.80 8.53 7.06
N ASP A 163 -5.86 9.19 7.73
CA ASP A 163 -4.67 8.53 8.24
C ASP A 163 -5.06 7.43 9.22
N ASN A 164 -4.38 6.28 9.13
CA ASN A 164 -4.49 5.26 10.15
C ASN A 164 -3.79 5.78 11.43
N GLU A 165 -4.34 5.46 12.59
CA GLU A 165 -3.79 5.93 13.87
C GLU A 165 -2.43 5.26 14.14
N ALA A 166 -1.36 5.94 13.74
CA ALA A 166 0.01 5.56 14.09
C ALA A 166 0.20 5.70 15.60
N ARG A 167 0.43 4.58 16.28
CA ARG A 167 0.66 4.53 17.73
C ARG A 167 2.14 4.29 18.05
N PRO A 168 2.71 4.93 19.06
CA PRO A 168 4.07 4.62 19.50
C PRO A 168 4.23 3.13 19.83
N TRP A 169 5.44 2.60 19.65
CA TRP A 169 5.77 1.23 20.07
C TRP A 169 5.52 1.04 21.57
N THR A 170 4.72 0.04 21.95
CA THR A 170 4.27 -0.16 23.34
C THR A 170 4.86 -1.38 24.04
N TRP A 171 5.43 -2.33 23.30
CA TRP A 171 6.02 -3.54 23.87
C TRP A 171 7.46 -3.29 24.36
N PHE A 172 7.79 -3.76 25.56
CA PHE A 172 9.13 -3.65 26.13
C PHE A 172 9.58 -4.98 26.77
N PRO A 173 10.89 -5.31 26.73
CA PRO A 173 11.44 -6.48 27.42
C PRO A 173 11.10 -6.50 28.91
N THR A 174 10.57 -7.63 29.41
CA THR A 174 10.15 -7.72 30.82
C THR A 174 11.35 -7.84 31.76
N ARG A 175 11.24 -7.21 32.94
CA ARG A 175 12.28 -7.28 33.98
C ARG A 175 12.18 -8.51 34.88
N HIS A 176 11.10 -9.28 34.82
CA HIS A 176 10.90 -10.40 35.74
C HIS A 176 11.62 -11.67 35.27
N PRO A 177 12.44 -12.31 36.12
CA PRO A 177 13.38 -13.37 35.71
C PRO A 177 12.79 -14.77 35.51
N ASN A 178 11.57 -15.06 36.00
CA ASN A 178 11.26 -16.43 36.42
C ASN A 178 10.28 -17.25 35.55
N ASP A 179 9.70 -16.72 34.48
CA ASP A 179 8.87 -17.52 33.53
C ASP A 179 8.75 -16.80 32.18
N LEU A 180 9.88 -16.55 31.52
CA LEU A 180 9.85 -16.04 30.16
C LEU A 180 9.51 -17.21 29.22
N ASP A 181 8.23 -17.32 28.89
CA ASP A 181 7.78 -18.08 27.72
C ASP A 181 8.26 -17.33 26.46
N TYR A 182 9.33 -17.83 25.84
CA TYR A 182 9.94 -17.19 24.67
C TYR A 182 9.05 -17.23 23.43
N GLU A 183 8.14 -18.20 23.34
CA GLU A 183 7.13 -18.23 22.30
C GLU A 183 6.12 -17.10 22.51
N ALA A 184 5.68 -16.88 23.75
CA ALA A 184 4.82 -15.76 24.09
C ALA A 184 5.50 -14.42 23.80
N VAL A 185 6.78 -14.26 24.15
CA VAL A 185 7.55 -13.06 23.81
C VAL A 185 7.62 -12.84 22.29
N ALA A 186 7.91 -13.88 21.51
CA ALA A 186 7.95 -13.79 20.05
C ALA A 186 6.59 -13.42 19.46
N ARG A 187 5.50 -13.96 20.02
CA ARG A 187 4.13 -13.61 19.64
C ARG A 187 3.83 -12.14 19.92
N ASP A 188 4.12 -11.66 21.13
CA ASP A 188 3.82 -10.27 21.53
C ASP A 188 4.60 -9.25 20.68
N VAL A 189 5.89 -9.53 20.39
CA VAL A 189 6.71 -8.70 19.50
C VAL A 189 6.17 -8.72 18.06
N ASN A 190 5.75 -9.89 17.58
CA ASN A 190 5.14 -10.01 16.25
C ASN A 190 3.82 -9.24 16.15
N GLU A 191 2.95 -9.34 17.16
CA GLU A 191 1.69 -8.60 17.22
C GLU A 191 1.93 -7.09 17.23
N GLU A 192 2.90 -6.61 18.01
CA GLU A 192 3.26 -5.19 18.01
C GLU A 192 3.79 -4.76 16.63
N SER A 193 4.70 -5.53 16.04
CA SER A 193 5.24 -5.26 14.70
C SER A 193 4.14 -5.21 13.62
N TYR A 194 3.16 -6.11 13.70
CA TYR A 194 2.02 -6.13 12.80
C TYR A 194 1.14 -4.89 12.97
N LEU A 195 0.91 -4.42 14.20
CA LEU A 195 0.17 -3.20 14.47
C LEU A 195 0.88 -1.95 13.90
N GLN A 196 2.22 -1.93 13.94
CA GLN A 196 3.00 -0.89 13.28
C GLN A 196 2.84 -0.94 11.75
N PHE A 197 2.83 -2.14 11.16
CA PHE A 197 2.62 -2.32 9.72
C PHE A 197 1.24 -1.82 9.28
N LYS A 198 0.19 -2.13 10.04
CA LYS A 198 -1.20 -1.69 9.79
C LYS A 198 -1.40 -0.17 9.85
N ALA A 199 -0.49 0.55 10.48
CA ALA A 199 -0.54 2.02 10.51
C ALA A 199 -0.15 2.63 9.14
N VAL A 200 0.53 1.89 8.26
CA VAL A 200 0.93 2.37 6.94
C VAL A 200 -0.13 1.99 5.91
N ARG A 201 -0.65 2.98 5.21
CA ARG A 201 -1.71 2.77 4.20
C ARG A 201 -1.14 2.21 2.91
N PHE A 202 -2.00 1.58 2.11
CA PHE A 202 -1.60 1.05 0.81
C PHE A 202 -1.05 2.15 -0.13
N GLU A 203 -1.66 3.32 -0.14
CA GLU A 203 -1.22 4.46 -0.97
C GLU A 203 0.19 4.93 -0.61
N ASP A 204 0.54 4.86 0.68
CA ASP A 204 1.88 5.19 1.15
C ASP A 204 2.89 4.13 0.68
N TRP A 205 2.51 2.85 0.70
CA TRP A 205 3.32 1.79 0.11
C TRP A 205 3.49 1.94 -1.40
N VAL A 206 2.46 2.36 -2.12
CA VAL A 206 2.55 2.63 -3.56
C VAL A 206 3.52 3.79 -3.83
N HIS A 207 3.34 4.92 -3.15
CA HIS A 207 4.21 6.08 -3.28
C HIS A 207 5.68 5.74 -2.96
N TYR A 208 5.92 5.03 -1.85
CA TYR A 208 7.24 4.58 -1.45
C TYR A 208 7.87 3.60 -2.46
N SER A 209 7.08 2.66 -3.01
CA SER A 209 7.55 1.68 -4.00
C SER A 209 8.05 2.33 -5.29
N LEU A 210 7.50 3.49 -5.66
CA LEU A 210 7.92 4.27 -6.83
C LEU A 210 9.20 5.10 -6.59
N GLY A 211 9.80 4.99 -5.40
CA GLY A 211 11.05 5.64 -5.05
C GLY A 211 10.87 7.02 -4.42
N TYR A 212 9.67 7.35 -3.91
CA TYR A 212 9.40 8.64 -3.28
C TYR A 212 9.51 8.55 -1.74
N PRO A 213 10.12 9.55 -1.06
CA PRO A 213 10.13 9.63 0.40
C PRO A 213 8.71 9.62 0.97
N THR A 214 8.49 8.81 2.00
CA THR A 214 7.13 8.58 2.53
C THR A 214 7.16 8.52 4.06
N PRO A 215 6.70 9.59 4.75
CA PRO A 215 6.85 9.71 6.20
C PRO A 215 6.27 8.56 7.03
N SER A 216 5.14 7.97 6.62
CA SER A 216 4.51 6.86 7.34
C SER A 216 5.32 5.57 7.24
N VAL A 217 5.91 5.28 6.07
CA VAL A 217 6.83 4.14 5.88
C VAL A 217 8.12 4.36 6.67
N GLU A 218 8.70 5.56 6.59
CA GLU A 218 9.89 5.93 7.35
C GLU A 218 9.66 5.78 8.86
N TRP A 219 8.52 6.25 9.35
CA TRP A 219 8.12 6.08 10.75
C TRP A 219 8.04 4.61 11.15
N PHE A 220 7.41 3.76 10.33
CA PHE A 220 7.32 2.31 10.56
C PHE A 220 8.71 1.65 10.66
N LEU A 221 9.64 2.03 9.80
CA LEU A 221 11.02 1.53 9.83
C LEU A 221 11.75 2.00 11.10
N VAL A 222 11.58 3.26 11.48
CA VAL A 222 12.16 3.82 12.71
C VAL A 222 11.67 3.08 13.96
N GLN A 223 10.41 2.63 14.01
CA GLN A 223 9.92 1.84 15.15
C GLN A 223 10.69 0.52 15.33
N HIS A 224 11.03 -0.16 14.24
CA HIS A 224 11.81 -1.40 14.32
C HIS A 224 13.27 -1.15 14.68
N SER A 225 13.82 0.00 14.27
CA SER A 225 15.14 0.44 14.73
C SER A 225 15.14 0.72 16.24
N LYS A 226 14.10 1.38 16.77
CA LYS A 226 13.93 1.61 18.22
C LYS A 226 13.79 0.31 19.01
N LEU A 227 13.03 -0.67 18.51
CA LEU A 227 12.96 -2.01 19.10
C LEU A 227 14.36 -2.60 19.28
N SER A 228 15.22 -2.48 18.27
CA SER A 228 16.59 -2.99 18.34
C SER A 228 17.40 -2.33 19.47
N SER A 229 17.26 -1.01 19.65
CA SER A 229 17.88 -0.28 20.75
C SER A 229 17.36 -0.73 22.12
N TYR A 230 16.04 -0.87 22.30
CA TYR A 230 15.45 -1.35 23.56
C TYR A 230 15.98 -2.74 23.95
N LEU A 231 16.17 -3.62 22.97
CA LEU A 231 16.75 -4.94 23.19
C LEU A 231 18.24 -4.86 23.56
N VAL A 232 19.03 -4.01 22.89
CA VAL A 232 20.46 -3.82 23.22
C VAL A 232 20.63 -3.28 24.63
N ASP A 233 19.80 -2.32 25.04
CA ASP A 233 19.77 -1.76 26.40
C ASP A 233 19.39 -2.84 27.43
N HIS A 234 18.34 -3.62 27.14
CA HIS A 234 17.93 -4.74 28.00
C HIS A 234 19.05 -5.78 28.15
N PHE A 235 19.77 -6.09 27.07
CA PHE A 235 20.88 -7.04 27.10
C PHE A 235 22.11 -6.50 27.83
N ASN A 236 22.33 -5.19 27.82
CA ASN A 236 23.36 -4.55 28.66
C ASN A 236 23.01 -4.64 30.15
N GLU A 237 21.74 -4.41 30.50
CA GLU A 237 21.28 -4.44 31.90
C GLU A 237 21.20 -5.89 32.44
N PHE A 238 20.82 -6.85 31.60
CA PHE A 238 20.63 -8.26 31.97
C PHE A 238 21.34 -9.24 31.01
N PRO A 239 22.69 -9.32 31.05
CA PRO A 239 23.47 -10.17 30.13
C PRO A 239 23.09 -11.66 30.16
N ASP A 240 22.73 -12.18 31.33
CA ASP A 240 22.32 -13.59 31.51
C ASP A 240 21.05 -13.95 30.73
N ARG A 241 20.25 -12.94 30.33
CA ARG A 241 19.03 -13.13 29.56
C ARG A 241 19.26 -13.13 28.06
N SER A 242 20.34 -12.50 27.60
CA SER A 242 20.53 -12.25 26.18
C SER A 242 20.63 -13.57 25.38
N HIS A 243 21.28 -14.60 25.92
CA HIS A 243 21.37 -15.92 25.29
C HIS A 243 20.00 -16.60 25.11
N LYS A 244 19.04 -16.29 25.99
CA LYS A 244 17.70 -16.88 25.94
C LYS A 244 16.85 -16.30 24.80
N TYR A 245 17.15 -15.07 24.35
CA TYR A 245 16.49 -14.45 23.20
C TYR A 245 16.81 -15.12 21.86
N VAL A 246 17.75 -16.06 21.82
CA VAL A 246 17.96 -16.94 20.66
C VAL A 246 16.71 -17.76 20.35
N GLU A 247 15.96 -18.21 21.37
CA GLU A 247 14.69 -18.91 21.13
C GLU A 247 13.61 -17.95 20.58
N VAL A 248 13.56 -16.71 21.06
CA VAL A 248 12.66 -15.67 20.52
C VAL A 248 12.95 -15.42 19.04
N GLU A 249 14.23 -15.30 18.68
CA GLU A 249 14.66 -15.14 17.28
C GLU A 249 14.19 -16.29 16.40
N LYS A 250 14.35 -17.55 16.85
CA LYS A 250 13.88 -18.74 16.10
C LYS A 250 12.38 -18.70 15.85
N HIS A 251 11.58 -18.36 16.85
CA HIS A 251 10.12 -18.25 16.72
C HIS A 251 9.69 -17.10 15.79
N LEU A 252 10.53 -16.06 15.63
CA LEU A 252 10.25 -14.94 14.73
C LEU A 252 10.62 -15.20 13.27
N ARG A 253 11.44 -16.22 12.96
CA ARG A 253 11.90 -16.50 11.58
C ARG A 253 10.77 -16.73 10.57
N SER A 254 9.65 -17.30 11.01
CA SER A 254 8.46 -17.56 10.18
C SER A 254 7.34 -16.54 10.45
N ARG A 255 7.68 -15.37 11.01
CA ARG A 255 6.74 -14.32 11.42
C ARG A 255 7.21 -12.98 10.83
N SER A 256 6.97 -11.85 11.51
CA SER A 256 7.36 -10.53 11.02
C SER A 256 8.86 -10.46 10.69
N PRO A 257 9.23 -10.20 9.42
CA PRO A 257 10.63 -10.13 9.00
C PRO A 257 11.33 -8.92 9.62
N PHE A 258 10.61 -7.85 9.93
CA PHE A 258 11.17 -6.65 10.55
C PHE A 258 11.49 -6.87 12.04
N ALA A 259 10.58 -7.52 12.77
CA ALA A 259 10.82 -7.90 14.16
C ALA A 259 11.97 -8.90 14.28
N HIS A 260 11.98 -9.91 13.40
CA HIS A 260 13.05 -10.89 13.32
C HIS A 260 14.42 -10.21 13.15
N GLN A 261 14.56 -9.30 12.18
CA GLN A 261 15.82 -8.61 11.94
C GLN A 261 16.23 -7.70 13.10
N ALA A 262 15.30 -7.01 13.75
CA ALA A 262 15.59 -6.20 14.93
C ALA A 262 16.19 -7.06 16.07
N VAL A 263 15.60 -8.22 16.35
CA VAL A 263 16.11 -9.16 17.36
C VAL A 263 17.46 -9.75 16.95
N LEU A 264 17.58 -10.22 15.71
CA LEU A 264 18.82 -10.81 15.19
C LEU A 264 19.99 -9.83 15.27
N CYS A 265 19.78 -8.57 14.87
CA CYS A 265 20.82 -7.54 14.92
C CYS A 265 21.25 -7.24 16.36
N SER A 266 20.30 -7.17 17.30
CA SER A 266 20.61 -6.97 18.71
C SER A 266 21.40 -8.14 19.32
N LEU A 267 21.11 -9.38 18.92
CA LEU A 267 21.87 -10.57 19.35
C LEU A 267 23.28 -10.59 18.75
N LYS A 268 23.43 -10.22 17.46
CA LYS A 268 24.73 -10.14 16.78
C LYS A 268 25.65 -9.10 17.39
N VAL A 269 25.13 -7.92 17.72
CA VAL A 269 25.91 -6.87 18.39
C VAL A 269 26.43 -7.32 19.77
N LYS A 270 25.78 -8.29 20.41
CA LYS A 270 26.24 -8.89 21.67
C LYS A 270 27.17 -10.09 21.50
N GLY A 271 27.46 -10.52 20.28
CA GLY A 271 28.28 -11.71 20.01
C GLY A 271 27.64 -13.02 20.49
N ILE A 272 26.30 -13.08 20.56
CA ILE A 272 25.57 -14.27 21.00
C ILE A 272 25.29 -15.23 19.84
N VAL A 273 25.13 -14.65 18.64
CA VAL A 273 24.87 -15.39 17.41
C VAL A 273 25.97 -15.04 16.41
N ASP A 274 26.78 -16.03 16.08
CA ASP A 274 27.85 -15.92 15.08
C ASP A 274 27.37 -16.29 13.67
N SER A 275 26.05 -16.43 13.45
CA SER A 275 25.54 -16.94 12.18
C SER A 275 26.01 -16.09 10.99
N ASP A 276 26.35 -16.76 9.89
CA ASP A 276 26.71 -16.12 8.62
C ASP A 276 25.54 -15.30 8.01
N ASP A 277 24.34 -15.36 8.59
CA ASP A 277 23.15 -14.67 8.11
C ASP A 277 23.32 -13.15 8.24
N THR A 278 23.92 -12.51 7.25
CA THR A 278 24.04 -11.06 7.19
C THR A 278 22.65 -10.44 7.33
N PRO A 279 22.47 -9.47 8.26
CA PRO A 279 21.21 -8.75 8.37
C PRO A 279 20.71 -8.29 7.00
N LEU A 280 19.42 -8.52 6.75
CA LEU A 280 18.82 -8.15 5.48
C LEU A 280 18.68 -6.63 5.43
N SER A 281 19.00 -6.04 4.28
CA SER A 281 18.72 -4.63 4.06
C SER A 281 17.22 -4.37 4.12
N THR A 282 16.84 -3.17 4.55
CA THR A 282 15.45 -2.71 4.62
C THR A 282 14.70 -2.94 3.30
N HIS A 283 15.33 -2.62 2.17
CA HIS A 283 14.77 -2.90 0.85
C HIS A 283 14.46 -4.37 0.64
N ARG A 284 15.35 -5.29 1.07
CA ARG A 284 15.16 -6.73 0.90
C ARG A 284 13.97 -7.25 1.71
N LEU A 285 13.76 -6.71 2.91
CA LEU A 285 12.60 -7.03 3.75
C LEU A 285 11.27 -6.59 3.13
N MET A 286 11.28 -5.52 2.32
CA MET A 286 10.07 -4.97 1.70
C MET A 286 9.81 -5.48 0.28
N ARG A 287 10.68 -6.33 -0.29
CA ARG A 287 10.56 -6.79 -1.69
C ARG A 287 9.24 -7.49 -2.00
N PHE A 288 8.68 -8.19 -1.02
CA PHE A 288 7.42 -8.92 -1.19
C PHE A 288 6.26 -8.01 -1.59
N LEU A 289 6.28 -6.74 -1.16
CA LEU A 289 5.24 -5.74 -1.46
C LEU A 289 5.69 -4.77 -2.56
N THR A 290 6.92 -4.27 -2.47
CA THR A 290 7.42 -3.21 -3.35
C THR A 290 7.64 -3.66 -4.79
N ILE A 291 8.19 -4.85 -5.02
CA ILE A 291 8.47 -5.33 -6.39
C ILE A 291 7.18 -5.57 -7.18
N PRO A 292 6.15 -6.26 -6.65
CA PRO A 292 4.89 -6.41 -7.38
C PRO A 292 4.23 -5.07 -7.73
N ILE A 293 4.27 -4.08 -6.83
CA ILE A 293 3.76 -2.73 -7.13
C ILE A 293 4.59 -2.07 -8.23
N GLN A 294 5.91 -2.09 -8.13
CA GLN A 294 6.82 -1.53 -9.15
C GLN A 294 6.56 -2.12 -10.54
N ASN A 295 6.34 -3.44 -10.62
CA ASN A 295 6.10 -4.11 -11.90
C ASN A 295 4.90 -3.54 -12.65
N LEU A 296 3.85 -3.10 -11.94
CA LEU A 296 2.69 -2.44 -12.55
C LEU A 296 3.09 -1.20 -13.38
N PHE A 297 4.16 -0.51 -12.99
CA PHE A 297 4.59 0.75 -13.61
C PHE A 297 5.72 0.57 -14.63
N THR A 298 6.25 -0.64 -14.79
CA THR A 298 7.37 -0.92 -15.72
C THR A 298 7.01 -0.71 -17.19
N THR A 299 5.75 -0.91 -17.57
CA THR A 299 5.30 -0.76 -18.95
C THR A 299 4.03 0.09 -19.02
N GLN A 300 4.00 1.06 -19.93
CA GLN A 300 2.82 1.88 -20.22
C GLN A 300 1.84 1.10 -21.10
N GLN A 301 1.33 -0.04 -20.63
CA GLN A 301 0.43 -0.85 -21.45
C GLN A 301 -0.98 -0.25 -21.53
N ASN A 302 -1.46 0.34 -20.43
CA ASN A 302 -2.89 0.59 -20.25
C ASN A 302 -3.28 2.03 -19.87
N GLY A 303 -2.30 2.94 -19.84
CA GLY A 303 -2.47 4.32 -19.38
C GLY A 303 -2.75 4.46 -17.88
N LEU A 304 -2.57 5.67 -17.36
CA LEU A 304 -2.63 5.95 -15.93
C LEU A 304 -4.03 5.78 -15.34
N ILE A 305 -5.08 6.05 -16.12
CA ILE A 305 -6.47 5.91 -15.63
C ILE A 305 -6.78 4.45 -15.31
N ARG A 306 -6.36 3.50 -16.15
CA ARG A 306 -6.57 2.07 -15.86
C ARG A 306 -5.71 1.64 -14.68
N MET A 307 -4.47 2.15 -14.60
CA MET A 307 -3.61 1.90 -13.46
C MET A 307 -4.23 2.37 -12.14
N LEU A 308 -4.71 3.62 -12.09
CA LEU A 308 -5.45 4.16 -10.95
C LEU A 308 -6.66 3.30 -10.60
N LYS A 309 -7.35 2.74 -11.61
CA LYS A 309 -8.47 1.85 -11.33
C LYS A 309 -8.04 0.55 -10.65
N LYS A 310 -6.96 -0.08 -11.15
CA LYS A 310 -6.37 -1.27 -10.55
C LYS A 310 -5.92 -1.00 -9.11
N LEU A 311 -5.25 0.12 -8.86
CA LEU A 311 -4.77 0.46 -7.51
C LEU A 311 -5.90 0.54 -6.48
N VAL A 312 -7.09 1.02 -6.85
CA VAL A 312 -8.27 1.00 -5.94
C VAL A 312 -8.69 -0.44 -5.59
N VAL A 313 -8.65 -1.36 -6.55
CA VAL A 313 -8.97 -2.78 -6.27
C VAL A 313 -7.87 -3.41 -5.41
N LEU A 314 -6.61 -3.10 -5.70
CA LEU A 314 -5.46 -3.59 -4.93
C LEU A 314 -5.43 -3.02 -3.50
N GLU A 315 -5.95 -1.81 -3.28
CA GLU A 315 -6.14 -1.25 -1.93
C GLU A 315 -7.07 -2.13 -1.09
N ILE A 316 -8.17 -2.62 -1.68
CA ILE A 316 -9.11 -3.52 -1.00
C ILE A 316 -8.44 -4.86 -0.69
N ARG A 317 -7.74 -5.43 -1.68
CA ARG A 317 -6.94 -6.64 -1.49
C ARG A 317 -5.92 -6.48 -0.36
N PHE A 318 -5.19 -5.37 -0.36
CA PHE A 318 -4.21 -5.05 0.66
C PHE A 318 -4.85 -4.98 2.05
N ASN A 319 -5.98 -4.29 2.17
CA ASN A 319 -6.70 -4.18 3.44
C ASN A 319 -7.21 -5.55 3.93
N HIS A 320 -7.74 -6.40 3.04
CA HIS A 320 -8.17 -7.75 3.40
C HIS A 320 -6.98 -8.61 3.89
N MET A 321 -5.89 -8.62 3.12
CA MET A 321 -4.72 -9.45 3.44
C MET A 321 -3.96 -8.97 4.69
N TYR A 322 -3.68 -7.68 4.79
CA TYR A 322 -2.73 -7.13 5.76
C TYR A 322 -3.36 -6.36 6.91
N HIS A 323 -4.62 -5.92 6.79
CA HIS A 323 -5.30 -5.22 7.89
C HIS A 323 -6.34 -6.11 8.58
N GLN A 324 -6.98 -7.02 7.86
CA GLN A 324 -8.05 -7.86 8.40
C GLN A 324 -7.62 -9.31 8.64
N GLY A 325 -6.56 -9.78 7.98
CA GLY A 325 -6.02 -11.13 8.16
C GLY A 325 -5.56 -11.42 9.59
N SER A 326 -5.87 -12.64 10.06
CA SER A 326 -5.38 -13.17 11.35
C SER A 326 -3.97 -13.73 11.26
N ASP A 327 -3.60 -14.29 10.11
CA ASP A 327 -2.36 -15.03 9.90
C ASP A 327 -1.65 -14.54 8.64
N LEU A 328 -0.89 -13.46 8.82
CA LEU A 328 -0.14 -12.88 7.72
C LEU A 328 1.06 -13.76 7.35
N ASN A 329 1.05 -14.29 6.13
CA ASN A 329 2.20 -14.99 5.56
C ASN A 329 3.16 -13.99 4.88
N TRP A 330 4.19 -13.57 5.62
CA TRP A 330 5.21 -12.64 5.13
C TRP A 330 6.09 -13.19 3.99
N ASP A 331 6.10 -14.51 3.78
CA ASP A 331 6.87 -15.15 2.72
C ASP A 331 6.18 -15.05 1.34
N SER A 332 4.88 -14.71 1.32
CA SER A 332 4.12 -14.56 0.09
C SER A 332 4.23 -13.13 -0.46
N ASN A 333 4.53 -13.01 -1.75
CA ASN A 333 4.51 -11.72 -2.44
C ASN A 333 3.07 -11.19 -2.52
N PHE A 334 2.94 -9.87 -2.49
CA PHE A 334 1.66 -9.22 -2.77
C PHE A 334 1.27 -9.46 -4.24
N GLU A 335 0.06 -9.98 -4.45
CA GLU A 335 -0.46 -10.27 -5.78
C GLU A 335 -1.00 -9.00 -6.46
N ALA A 336 -0.10 -8.16 -6.93
CA ALA A 336 -0.44 -6.91 -7.63
C ALA A 336 -0.83 -7.14 -9.11
N GLU A 337 -0.14 -8.07 -9.77
CA GLU A 337 -0.40 -8.43 -11.17
C GLU A 337 -1.54 -9.44 -11.25
N SER A 338 -2.70 -9.02 -11.77
CA SER A 338 -3.84 -9.90 -12.01
C SER A 338 -4.35 -9.71 -13.45
N PRO A 339 -4.19 -10.73 -14.32
CA PRO A 339 -4.75 -10.71 -15.67
C PRO A 339 -6.27 -10.49 -15.68
N LEU A 340 -6.97 -11.01 -14.66
CA LEU A 340 -8.42 -10.80 -14.53
C LEU A 340 -8.77 -9.31 -14.38
N LEU A 341 -7.99 -8.53 -13.63
CA LEU A 341 -8.24 -7.08 -13.54
C LEU A 341 -8.12 -6.38 -14.89
N ASP A 342 -7.19 -6.82 -15.74
CA ASP A 342 -7.10 -6.31 -17.11
C ASP A 342 -8.34 -6.68 -17.92
N GLU A 343 -8.78 -7.95 -17.89
CA GLU A 343 -9.98 -8.39 -18.58
C GLU A 343 -11.24 -7.61 -18.15
N PHE A 344 -11.41 -7.38 -16.84
CA PHE A 344 -12.53 -6.62 -16.29
C PHE A 344 -12.53 -5.16 -16.76
N PHE A 345 -11.37 -4.51 -16.80
CA PHE A 345 -11.26 -3.11 -17.20
C PHE A 345 -11.11 -2.88 -18.72
N GLU A 346 -10.80 -3.93 -19.48
CA GLU A 346 -10.75 -3.94 -20.95
C GLU A 346 -12.08 -4.30 -21.61
N ALA A 347 -12.94 -5.05 -20.91
CA ALA A 347 -14.21 -5.49 -21.46
C ALA A 347 -15.10 -4.31 -21.88
N SER A 348 -15.35 -4.22 -23.19
CA SER A 348 -16.23 -3.18 -23.77
C SER A 348 -17.71 -3.38 -23.47
N SER A 349 -18.10 -4.58 -23.04
CA SER A 349 -19.48 -4.94 -22.69
C SER A 349 -19.54 -6.19 -21.80
N PRO A 350 -20.63 -6.42 -21.06
CA PRO A 350 -20.81 -7.66 -20.29
C PRO A 350 -20.67 -8.93 -21.15
N ARG A 351 -21.12 -8.86 -22.40
CA ARG A 351 -21.01 -9.97 -23.37
C ARG A 351 -19.57 -10.23 -23.79
N ALA A 352 -18.74 -9.18 -23.91
CA ALA A 352 -17.33 -9.33 -24.22
C ALA A 352 -16.60 -10.03 -23.06
N LEU A 353 -16.84 -9.56 -21.81
CA LEU A 353 -16.29 -10.20 -20.62
C LEU A 353 -16.72 -11.67 -20.51
N ALA A 354 -18.01 -11.97 -20.69
CA ALA A 354 -18.54 -13.34 -20.65
C ALA A 354 -17.81 -14.26 -21.63
N ARG A 355 -17.51 -13.78 -22.84
CA ARG A 355 -16.74 -14.52 -23.85
C ARG A 355 -15.29 -14.73 -23.45
N CYS A 356 -14.62 -13.69 -22.93
CA CYS A 356 -13.24 -13.81 -22.45
C CYS A 356 -13.12 -14.85 -21.34
N LEU A 357 -13.99 -14.77 -20.32
CA LEU A 357 -14.00 -15.73 -19.21
C LEU A 357 -14.34 -17.14 -19.67
N THR A 358 -15.29 -17.30 -20.60
CA THR A 358 -15.60 -18.62 -21.18
C THR A 358 -14.40 -19.20 -21.93
N HIS A 359 -13.67 -18.37 -22.68
CA HIS A 359 -12.48 -18.83 -23.39
C HIS A 359 -11.36 -19.22 -22.44
N SER A 360 -11.20 -18.51 -21.31
CA SER A 360 -10.24 -18.88 -20.27
C SER A 360 -10.63 -20.22 -19.62
N ASP A 361 -11.91 -20.38 -19.24
CA ASP A 361 -12.43 -21.65 -18.70
C ASP A 361 -12.13 -22.79 -19.66
N ASP A 362 -12.53 -22.67 -20.94
CA ASP A 362 -12.34 -23.72 -21.95
C ASP A 362 -10.87 -24.15 -22.05
N ARG A 363 -9.95 -23.17 -22.02
CA ARG A 363 -8.50 -23.43 -22.04
C ARG A 363 -8.06 -24.22 -20.82
N GLU A 364 -8.50 -23.87 -19.63
CA GLU A 364 -8.17 -24.58 -18.39
C GLU A 364 -8.76 -26.00 -18.38
N PHE A 365 -9.96 -26.17 -18.93
CA PHE A 365 -10.60 -27.48 -19.06
C PHE A 365 -9.91 -28.42 -20.06
N THR A 366 -9.22 -27.91 -21.10
CA THR A 366 -8.59 -28.75 -22.14
C THR A 366 -7.60 -29.80 -21.60
N GLY A 367 -7.05 -29.58 -20.40
CA GLY A 367 -6.09 -30.47 -19.77
C GLY A 367 -6.68 -31.49 -18.79
N LEU A 368 -7.96 -31.36 -18.44
CA LEU A 368 -8.59 -32.18 -17.39
C LEU A 368 -9.09 -33.50 -17.96
N SER A 369 -8.81 -34.57 -17.23
CA SER A 369 -9.40 -35.89 -17.47
C SER A 369 -10.37 -36.22 -16.34
N LEU A 370 -11.24 -37.22 -16.52
CA LEU A 370 -12.08 -37.71 -15.43
C LEU A 370 -11.23 -38.08 -14.19
N GLN A 371 -10.03 -38.62 -14.41
CA GLN A 371 -9.10 -38.95 -13.34
C GLN A 371 -8.65 -37.72 -12.54
N SER A 372 -8.51 -36.56 -13.20
CA SER A 372 -8.10 -35.31 -12.55
C SER A 372 -9.06 -34.89 -11.45
N PHE A 373 -10.37 -35.13 -11.63
CA PHE A 373 -11.40 -34.87 -10.62
C PHE A 373 -11.35 -35.87 -9.45
N VAL A 374 -10.96 -37.11 -9.72
CA VAL A 374 -10.88 -38.16 -8.68
C VAL A 374 -9.60 -38.04 -7.86
N THR A 375 -8.48 -37.69 -8.49
CA THR A 375 -7.17 -37.60 -7.82
C THR A 375 -6.84 -36.20 -7.33
N GLU A 376 -7.66 -35.20 -7.67
CA GLU A 376 -7.39 -33.78 -7.41
C GLU A 376 -5.95 -33.41 -7.83
N ASP A 377 -5.64 -33.74 -9.08
CA ASP A 377 -4.30 -33.53 -9.60
C ASP A 377 -3.95 -32.02 -9.65
N SER A 378 -2.71 -31.72 -10.02
CA SER A 378 -2.25 -30.33 -10.09
C SER A 378 -3.11 -29.46 -11.02
N LYS A 379 -3.71 -30.03 -12.08
CA LYS A 379 -4.54 -29.27 -13.01
C LYS A 379 -5.90 -28.97 -12.40
N PHE A 380 -6.50 -29.94 -11.72
CA PHE A 380 -7.76 -29.72 -11.02
C PHE A 380 -7.59 -28.66 -9.92
N ARG A 381 -6.50 -28.72 -9.14
CA ARG A 381 -6.19 -27.69 -8.14
C ARG A 381 -5.94 -26.32 -8.75
N GLN A 382 -5.32 -26.24 -9.93
CA GLN A 382 -5.17 -24.99 -10.67
C GLN A 382 -6.51 -24.40 -11.11
N LEU A 383 -7.44 -25.23 -11.61
CA LEU A 383 -8.78 -24.78 -11.98
C LEU A 383 -9.55 -24.21 -10.77
N ILE A 384 -9.54 -24.93 -9.63
CA ILE A 384 -10.19 -24.47 -8.40
C ILE A 384 -9.57 -23.15 -7.92
N ALA A 385 -8.24 -23.05 -7.89
CA ALA A 385 -7.56 -21.80 -7.53
C ALA A 385 -7.89 -20.65 -8.49
N GLY A 386 -8.07 -20.93 -9.79
CA GLY A 386 -8.51 -19.95 -10.78
C GLY A 386 -9.92 -19.43 -10.50
N TRP A 387 -10.84 -20.33 -10.13
CA TRP A 387 -12.21 -19.97 -9.75
C TRP A 387 -12.28 -19.19 -8.44
N ASP A 388 -11.53 -19.59 -7.42
CA ASP A 388 -11.44 -18.84 -6.16
C ASP A 388 -10.88 -17.43 -6.40
N ASN A 389 -9.83 -17.30 -7.22
CA ASN A 389 -9.29 -16.00 -7.60
C ASN A 389 -10.30 -15.16 -8.40
N LEU A 390 -11.12 -15.78 -9.27
CA LEU A 390 -12.20 -15.07 -9.97
C LEU A 390 -13.24 -14.52 -8.99
N CYS A 391 -13.69 -15.32 -8.02
CA CYS A 391 -14.58 -14.87 -6.95
C CYS A 391 -14.00 -13.66 -6.22
N THR A 392 -12.77 -13.79 -5.73
CA THR A 392 -12.09 -12.74 -4.95
C THR A 392 -11.93 -11.46 -5.77
N VAL A 393 -11.42 -11.54 -7.00
CA VAL A 393 -11.24 -10.36 -7.88
C VAL A 393 -12.58 -9.70 -8.19
N THR A 394 -13.64 -10.48 -8.38
CA THR A 394 -14.98 -9.96 -8.67
C THR A 394 -15.54 -9.21 -7.47
N GLU A 395 -15.43 -9.77 -6.28
CA GLU A 395 -15.84 -9.13 -5.02
C GLU A 395 -15.05 -7.83 -4.80
N GLU A 396 -13.72 -7.88 -4.90
CA GLU A 396 -12.85 -6.71 -4.77
C GLU A 396 -13.23 -5.61 -5.79
N CYS A 397 -13.51 -5.98 -7.05
CA CYS A 397 -13.97 -5.04 -8.08
C CYS A 397 -15.34 -4.43 -7.74
N CYS A 398 -16.28 -5.21 -7.21
CA CYS A 398 -17.60 -4.72 -6.81
C CYS A 398 -17.53 -3.77 -5.61
N LEU A 399 -16.66 -4.06 -4.65
CA LEU A 399 -16.40 -3.19 -3.51
C LEU A 399 -15.75 -1.87 -3.95
N ALA A 400 -14.79 -1.92 -4.88
CA ALA A 400 -14.13 -0.74 -5.44
C ALA A 400 -15.06 0.09 -6.34
N TYR A 401 -15.93 -0.58 -7.08
CA TYR A 401 -16.82 0.01 -8.08
C TYR A 401 -18.22 -0.61 -7.97
N PRO A 402 -19.07 -0.12 -7.07
CA PRO A 402 -20.43 -0.65 -6.91
C PRO A 402 -21.26 -0.60 -8.21
N ASN A 403 -20.93 0.31 -9.12
CA ASN A 403 -21.55 0.41 -10.45
C ASN A 403 -21.18 -0.76 -11.40
N LEU A 404 -20.17 -1.58 -11.08
CA LEU A 404 -19.85 -2.79 -11.83
C LEU A 404 -20.79 -3.96 -11.51
N VAL A 405 -21.52 -3.92 -10.39
CA VAL A 405 -22.41 -5.02 -9.98
C VAL A 405 -23.43 -5.35 -11.07
N ASP A 406 -24.08 -4.34 -11.66
CA ASP A 406 -25.04 -4.56 -12.74
C ASP A 406 -24.36 -5.03 -14.04
N PHE A 407 -23.14 -4.55 -14.31
CA PHE A 407 -22.34 -5.01 -15.45
C PHE A 407 -22.01 -6.50 -15.33
N LEU A 408 -21.61 -6.94 -14.14
CA LEU A 408 -21.24 -8.34 -13.86
C LEU A 408 -22.47 -9.24 -13.79
N ARG A 409 -23.58 -8.78 -13.21
CA ARG A 409 -24.86 -9.51 -13.26
C ARG A 409 -25.31 -9.78 -14.69
N ASN A 410 -25.17 -8.80 -15.59
CA ASN A 410 -25.46 -8.98 -17.01
C ASN A 410 -24.49 -9.97 -17.67
N CYS A 411 -23.21 -9.98 -17.28
CA CYS A 411 -22.21 -10.94 -17.75
C CYS A 411 -22.64 -12.39 -17.42
N VAL A 412 -23.07 -12.63 -16.17
CA VAL A 412 -23.59 -13.93 -15.72
C VAL A 412 -24.80 -14.37 -16.55
N GLN A 413 -25.76 -13.47 -16.80
CA GLN A 413 -26.93 -13.76 -17.63
C GLN A 413 -26.53 -14.15 -19.07
N TYR A 414 -25.52 -13.49 -19.64
CA TYR A 414 -24.99 -13.86 -20.95
C TYR A 414 -24.30 -15.24 -20.93
N LYS A 415 -23.50 -15.58 -19.91
CA LYS A 415 -22.89 -16.93 -19.80
C LYS A 415 -23.97 -18.02 -19.68
N ALA A 416 -24.98 -17.79 -18.85
CA ALA A 416 -26.12 -18.70 -18.73
C ALA A 416 -26.87 -18.89 -20.06
N GLY A 417 -27.09 -17.80 -20.81
CA GLY A 417 -27.70 -17.85 -22.14
C GLY A 417 -26.84 -18.55 -23.21
N LEU A 418 -25.53 -18.63 -23.02
CA LEU A 418 -24.60 -19.39 -23.87
C LEU A 418 -24.48 -20.87 -23.46
N GLY A 419 -25.16 -21.30 -22.39
CA GLY A 419 -25.06 -22.66 -21.84
C GLY A 419 -23.80 -22.92 -21.01
N TYR A 420 -23.04 -21.88 -20.65
CA TYR A 420 -21.84 -22.01 -19.83
C TYR A 420 -22.16 -21.71 -18.37
N HIS A 421 -22.07 -22.74 -17.53
CA HIS A 421 -22.47 -22.68 -16.12
C HIS A 421 -21.30 -22.87 -15.13
N PHE A 422 -20.08 -23.11 -15.59
CA PHE A 422 -18.98 -23.52 -14.70
C PHE A 422 -18.47 -22.38 -13.81
N SER A 423 -18.00 -21.28 -14.41
CA SER A 423 -17.55 -20.11 -13.63
C SER A 423 -18.67 -19.09 -13.35
N ALA A 424 -19.86 -19.27 -13.93
CA ALA A 424 -20.96 -18.32 -13.75
C ALA A 424 -21.41 -18.14 -12.28
N PRO A 425 -21.38 -19.17 -11.41
CA PRO A 425 -21.64 -19.01 -9.98
C PRO A 425 -20.55 -18.26 -9.21
N MET A 426 -19.36 -18.10 -9.81
CA MET A 426 -18.20 -17.44 -9.21
C MET A 426 -18.17 -15.93 -9.47
N LEU A 427 -19.10 -15.43 -10.29
CA LEU A 427 -19.35 -14.01 -10.58
C LEU A 427 -20.63 -13.56 -9.89
#